data_AF-A0A1M7RW44-F1
#
_entry.id   AF-A0A1M7RW44-F1
#
_cell.length_a   1.000
_cell.length_b   1.000
_cell.length_c   1.000
_cell.angle_alpha   90.00
_cell.angle_beta   90.00
_cell.angle_gamma   90.00
#
_symmetry.space_group_name_H-M   'P 1'
#
loop_
_entity.id
_entity.type
_entity.pdbx_description
1 polymer ?
#
loop_
_entity_poly.entity_id
_entity_poly.type
_entity_poly.pdbx_seq_one_letter_code
_entity_poly.pdbx_strand_id
1 'polypeptide(L)' 'MDKLEKEVIQVTKELVVKFIEAGRVSPANFNEVFRQTYSVVSDTILHSTKDNSLKNDAKVKADSSNETHTK' A
#
# COMPACT_ATOMS: atom_id res chain seq x y z
N MET A 1 14.56 -2.72 8.24
CA MET A 1 13.46 -2.60 7.28
C MET A 1 12.15 -2.80 8.00
N ASP A 2 11.26 -1.84 7.84
CA ASP A 2 9.89 -1.89 8.32
C ASP A 2 9.15 -3.08 7.67
N LYS A 3 8.13 -3.65 8.34
CA LYS A 3 7.32 -4.74 7.77
C LYS A 3 6.63 -4.29 6.48
N LEU A 4 6.16 -3.03 6.44
CA LEU A 4 5.51 -2.46 5.28
C LEU A 4 6.48 -2.34 4.09
N GLU A 5 7.69 -1.87 4.36
CA GLU A 5 8.75 -1.73 3.37
C GLU A 5 9.10 -3.09 2.74
N LYS A 6 9.18 -4.15 3.56
CA LYS A 6 9.41 -5.51 3.06
C LYS A 6 8.28 -6.00 2.15
N GLU A 7 7.03 -5.74 2.51
CA GLU A 7 5.86 -6.11 1.70
C GLU A 7 5.86 -5.38 0.35
N VAL A 8 6.12 -4.07 0.36
CA VAL A 8 6.24 -3.25 -0.87
C VAL A 8 7.33 -3.81 -1.79
N ILE A 9 8.52 -4.08 -1.25
CA ILE A 9 9.65 -4.63 -2.02
C ILE A 9 9.32 -6.02 -2.56
N GLN A 10 8.67 -6.88 -1.77
CA GLN A 10 8.28 -8.22 -2.20
C GLN A 10 7.31 -8.17 -3.38
N VAL A 11 6.23 -7.40 -3.27
CA VAL A 11 5.23 -7.25 -4.33
C VAL A 11 5.86 -6.65 -5.60
N THR A 12 6.71 -5.63 -5.42
CA THR A 12 7.46 -5.02 -6.54
C THR A 12 8.29 -6.07 -7.29
N LYS A 13 9.03 -6.91 -6.56
CA LYS A 13 9.86 -7.97 -7.15
C LYS A 13 9.01 -8.96 -7.94
N GLU A 14 7.88 -9.41 -7.40
CA GLU A 14 7.00 -10.38 -8.05
C GLU A 14 6.41 -9.82 -9.36
N LEU A 15 5.94 -8.57 -9.36
CA LEU A 15 5.43 -7.90 -10.57
C LEU A 15 6.52 -7.76 -11.65
N VAL A 16 7.73 -7.33 -11.26
CA VAL A 16 8.83 -7.16 -12.23
C VAL A 16 9.29 -8.51 -12.79
N VAL A 17 9.35 -9.56 -11.98
CA VAL A 17 9.63 -10.93 -12.46
C VAL A 17 8.57 -11.36 -13.48
N LYS A 18 7.29 -11.10 -13.24
CA LYS A 18 6.21 -11.39 -14.21
C LYS A 18 6.38 -10.61 -15.51
N PHE A 19 6.82 -9.36 -15.47
CA PHE A 19 7.10 -8.60 -16.69
C PHE A 19 8.30 -9.14 -17.47
N ILE A 20 9.32 -9.67 -16.79
CA ILE A 20 10.44 -10.36 -17.44
C ILE A 20 9.96 -11.66 -18.09
N GLU A 21 9.19 -12.49 -17.37
CA GLU A 21 8.60 -13.73 -17.90
C GLU A 21 7.71 -13.47 -19.12
N ALA A 22 7.01 -12.33 -19.15
CA ALA A 22 6.18 -11.90 -20.27
C ALA A 22 6.95 -11.20 -21.41
N GLY A 23 8.28 -11.08 -21.31
CA GLY A 23 9.14 -10.43 -22.31
C GLY A 23 8.95 -8.91 -22.42
N ARG A 24 8.42 -8.26 -21.38
CA ARG A 24 8.16 -6.80 -21.35
C ARG A 24 9.30 -5.99 -20.72
N VAL A 25 10.21 -6.67 -20.00
CA VAL A 25 11.36 -6.05 -19.33
C VAL A 25 12.65 -6.72 -19.82
N SER A 26 13.66 -5.91 -20.07
CA SER A 26 15.01 -6.30 -20.44
C SER A 26 16.02 -5.73 -19.43
N PRO A 27 17.28 -6.21 -19.42
CA PRO A 27 18.30 -5.64 -18.56
C PRO A 27 18.51 -4.13 -18.75
N ALA A 28 18.26 -3.61 -19.95
CA ALA A 28 18.44 -2.20 -20.28
C ALA A 28 17.38 -1.28 -19.63
N ASN A 29 16.14 -1.74 -19.49
CA ASN A 29 15.04 -0.95 -18.91
C ASN A 29 14.65 -1.39 -17.49
N PHE A 30 15.27 -2.45 -16.95
CA PHE A 30 14.97 -2.99 -15.63
C PHE A 30 15.01 -1.94 -14.51
N ASN A 31 16.03 -1.08 -14.49
CA ASN A 31 16.19 -0.08 -13.43
C ASN A 31 14.99 0.88 -13.35
N GLU A 32 14.57 1.37 -14.52
CA GLU A 32 13.43 2.28 -14.64
C GLU A 32 12.13 1.57 -14.27
N VAL A 33 11.87 0.40 -14.85
CA VAL A 33 10.63 -0.35 -14.62
C VAL A 33 10.49 -0.78 -13.16
N PHE A 34 11.59 -1.18 -12.52
CA PHE A 34 11.56 -1.53 -11.10
C PHE A 34 11.19 -0.34 -10.22
N ARG A 35 11.77 0.84 -10.48
CA ARG A 35 11.47 2.07 -9.72
C ARG A 35 10.03 2.54 -9.94
N GLN A 36 9.55 2.49 -11.18
CA GLN A 36 8.15 2.84 -11.50
C GLN A 36 7.18 1.91 -10.79
N THR A 37 7.42 0.59 -10.84
CA THR A 37 6.59 -0.40 -10.17
C THR A 37 6.61 -0.19 -8.64
N TYR A 38 7.79 0.05 -8.06
CA TYR A 38 7.93 0.34 -6.63
C TYR A 38 7.11 1.58 -6.23
N SER A 39 7.20 2.67 -6.99
CA SER A 39 6.44 3.89 -6.72
C SER A 39 4.94 3.59 -6.67
N VAL A 40 4.41 2.95 -7.72
CA VAL A 40 2.98 2.61 -7.81
C VAL A 40 2.51 1.77 -6.62
N VAL A 41 3.26 0.73 -6.25
CA VAL A 41 2.91 -0.13 -5.10
C VAL A 41 2.96 0.67 -3.79
N SER A 42 4.03 1.44 -3.58
CA SER A 42 4.20 2.25 -2.37
C SER A 42 3.12 3.32 -2.22
N ASP A 43 2.77 4.01 -3.31
CA ASP A 43 1.74 5.04 -3.35
C ASP A 43 0.36 4.45 -3.09
N THR A 44 0.07 3.28 -3.67
CA THR A 44 -1.20 2.58 -3.44
C THR A 44 -1.39 2.22 -1.96
N ILE A 45 -0.32 1.75 -1.31
CA ILE A 45 -0.33 1.39 0.10
C ILE A 45 -0.41 2.63 0.99
N LEU A 46 0.38 3.67 0.71
CA LEU A 46 0.36 4.94 1.44
C LEU A 46 -1.02 5.60 1.39
N HIS A 47 -1.65 5.64 0.22
CA HIS A 47 -3.01 6.17 0.08
C HIS A 47 -4.04 5.30 0.79
N SER A 48 -3.88 3.97 0.79
CA SER A 48 -4.74 3.07 1.56
C SER A 48 -4.62 3.30 3.07
N THR A 49 -3.41 3.51 3.59
CA THR A 49 -3.21 3.82 5.02
C THR A 49 -3.79 5.19 5.38
N LYS A 50 -3.65 6.19 4.51
CA LYS A 50 -4.16 7.56 4.73
C LYS A 50 -5.68 7.63 4.70
N ASP A 51 -6.32 6.86 3.81
CA ASP A 51 -7.79 6.75 3.75
C ASP A 51 -8.35 6.02 4.99
N ASN A 52 -7.62 5.01 5.48
CA ASN A 52 -7.98 4.31 6.71
C ASN A 52 -7.79 5.13 7.99
N SER A 53 -6.76 5.99 8.08
CA SER A 53 -6.59 6.89 9.24
C SER A 53 -7.75 7.89 9.34
N LEU A 54 -8.19 8.46 8.21
CA LEU A 54 -9.31 9.39 8.14
C LEU A 54 -10.66 8.73 8.50
N LYS A 55 -10.84 7.44 8.19
CA LYS A 55 -12.03 6.66 8.57
C LYS A 55 -12.06 6.28 10.04
N ASN A 56 -10.90 6.05 10.66
CA ASN A 56 -10.82 5.71 12.08
C ASN A 56 -11.18 6.91 12.98
N ASP A 57 -10.78 8.13 12.61
CA ASP A 57 -11.14 9.34 13.35
C ASP A 57 -12.66 9.65 13.31
N ALA A 58 -13.33 9.27 12.21
CA ALA A 58 -14.79 9.40 12.08
C ALA A 58 -15.56 8.33 12.89
N LYS A 59 -15.00 7.12 13.04
CA LYS A 59 -15.63 6.04 13.81
C LYS A 59 -15.51 6.22 15.32
N VAL A 60 -14.38 6.77 15.82
CA VAL A 60 -14.18 7.04 17.26
C VAL A 60 -15.18 8.08 17.81
N LYS A 61 -15.64 9.03 16.98
CA LYS A 61 -16.66 10.02 17.39
C LYS A 61 -18.08 9.46 17.45
N ALA A 62 -18.38 8.34 16.79
CA ALA A 62 -19.72 7.75 16.79
C ALA A 62 -19.98 6.84 18.01
N ASP A 63 -18.94 6.23 18.59
CA ASP A 63 -19.08 5.28 19.69
C ASP A 63 -19.11 5.94 21.09
N SER A 64 -18.76 7.22 21.21
CA SER A 64 -18.76 7.94 22.50
C SER A 64 -20.13 8.52 22.90
N SER A 65 -21.18 8.36 22.07
CA SER A 65 -22.50 8.98 22.32
C SER A 65 -23.57 8.02 22.85
N ASN A 66 -23.25 6.77 23.16
CA ASN A 66 -24.24 5.82 23.67
C ASN A 66 -23.91 5.30 25.08
N GLU A 67 -23.65 6.22 26.01
CA GLU A 67 -23.57 5.89 27.44
C GLU A 67 -24.24 6.96 28.30
N THR A 68 -25.52 7.30 28.04
CA THR A 68 -26.37 7.96 29.04
C THR A 68 -27.86 7.81 28.73
N HIS A 69 -28.48 6.78 29.29
CA HIS A 69 -29.88 6.63 29.76
C HIS A 69 -30.21 5.13 29.67
N THR A 70 -30.59 4.43 30.73
CA THR A 70 -31.69 4.75 31.64
C THR A 70 -31.50 3.99 32.96
N LYS A 71 -31.71 4.73 34.06
CA LYS A 71 -31.97 4.20 35.40
C LYS A 71 -33.26 3.39 35.44
#